data_AF-A0A940N4D9-F1
#
_entry.id   AF-A0A940N4D9-F1
#
_cell.length_a   1.000
_cell.length_b   1.000
_cell.length_c   1.000
_cell.angle_alpha   90.00
_cell.angle_beta   90.00
_cell.angle_gamma   90.00
#
_symmetry.space_group_name_H-M   'P 1'
#
loop_
_entity.id
_entity.type
_entity.pdbx_description
1 polymer ?
#
loop_
_entity_poly.entity_id
_entity_poly.type
_entity_poly.pdbx_seq_one_letter_code
_entity_poly.pdbx_strand_id
1 'polypeptide(L)'
;MAKGNHVFNSFDKVIHAIYRAILELDGRGRALDAVSGSGASVTEAETVLNSRFKTSYGFFKQIQRHEKIAEIHTTQDDRPVIANDGNSKDFGNASANFAAAVMKWATTDAADDPMESWRQLVNAGSDLAAQESYVKQGSSSPGTPGSETLRRKRCVDLSEFVKGELTKLVRNWLLAIRLDLKNAKIVSYDLRDSAAWKGLLNANVFSQ
;
A
#
# COMPACT_ATOMS: atom_id res chain seq x y z
N MET A 1 -1.52 1.67 25.84
CA MET A 1 -2.42 2.70 25.28
C MET A 1 -3.45 2.00 24.43
N ALA A 2 -4.74 2.31 24.59
CA ALA A 2 -5.76 1.81 23.67
C ALA A 2 -5.43 2.29 22.25
N LYS A 3 -5.56 1.42 21.24
CA LYS A 3 -5.41 1.86 19.85
C LYS A 3 -6.61 2.76 19.52
N GLY A 4 -6.33 3.95 18.99
CA GLY A 4 -7.34 4.84 18.45
C GLY A 4 -7.86 4.35 17.10
N ASN A 5 -9.04 4.81 16.69
CA ASN A 5 -9.58 4.59 15.35
C ASN A 5 -8.63 5.13 14.27
N HIS A 6 -8.50 4.38 13.19
CA HIS A 6 -7.69 4.79 12.04
C HIS A 6 -8.45 5.85 11.23
N VAL A 7 -7.89 7.07 11.15
CA VAL A 7 -8.44 8.14 10.28
C VAL A 7 -8.23 7.79 8.81
N PHE A 8 -7.05 7.21 8.55
CA PHE A 8 -6.68 6.58 7.29
C PHE A 8 -6.19 5.17 7.60
N ASN A 9 -6.62 4.19 6.80
CA ASN A 9 -6.16 2.83 6.94
C ASN A 9 -4.69 2.67 6.50
N SER A 10 -4.01 1.64 6.99
CA SER A 10 -2.60 1.38 6.71
C SER A 10 -2.37 0.77 5.31
N PHE A 11 -2.39 1.60 4.26
CA PHE A 11 -2.14 1.17 2.87
C PHE A 11 -0.79 0.45 2.69
N ASP A 12 0.26 0.92 3.35
CA ASP A 12 1.61 0.33 3.32
C ASP A 12 1.64 -1.10 3.89
N LYS A 13 0.81 -1.41 4.89
CA LYS A 13 0.68 -2.78 5.42
C LYS A 13 0.02 -3.72 4.42
N VAL A 14 -0.95 -3.24 3.65
CA VAL A 14 -1.55 -4.01 2.55
C VAL A 14 -0.50 -4.28 1.47
N ILE A 15 0.24 -3.25 1.06
CA ILE A 15 1.33 -3.35 0.07
C ILE A 15 2.40 -4.33 0.56
N HIS A 16 2.80 -4.26 1.83
CA HIS A 16 3.73 -5.20 2.44
C HIS A 16 3.21 -6.63 2.36
N ALA A 17 1.98 -6.90 2.82
CA ALA A 17 1.42 -8.24 2.84
C ALA A 17 1.35 -8.86 1.43
N ILE A 18 0.98 -8.05 0.44
CA ILE A 18 0.98 -8.46 -0.97
C ILE A 18 2.41 -8.75 -1.44
N TYR A 19 3.37 -7.87 -1.12
CA TYR A 19 4.74 -8.09 -1.55
C TYR A 19 5.34 -9.36 -0.96
N ARG A 20 5.08 -9.61 0.33
CA ARG A 20 5.44 -10.85 1.01
C ARG A 20 4.91 -12.07 0.27
N ALA A 21 3.63 -12.04 -0.10
CA ALA A 21 2.99 -13.14 -0.82
C ALA A 21 3.63 -13.40 -2.20
N ILE A 22 3.99 -12.33 -2.92
CA ILE A 22 4.71 -12.44 -4.20
C ILE A 22 6.11 -13.04 -3.99
N LEU A 23 6.86 -12.58 -2.99
CA LEU A 23 8.18 -13.09 -2.68
C LEU A 23 8.14 -14.58 -2.26
N GLU A 24 7.04 -15.03 -1.67
CA GLU A 24 6.86 -16.43 -1.29
C GLU A 24 6.73 -17.37 -2.50
N LEU A 25 6.31 -16.87 -3.68
CA LEU A 25 6.36 -17.63 -4.94
C LEU A 25 7.78 -18.08 -5.29
N ASP A 26 8.77 -17.38 -4.76
CA ASP A 26 10.20 -17.63 -4.93
C ASP A 26 10.86 -18.05 -3.60
N GLY A 27 10.09 -18.46 -2.59
CA GLY A 27 10.59 -18.90 -1.28
C GLY A 27 11.30 -17.82 -0.46
N ARG A 28 11.00 -16.53 -0.71
CA ARG A 28 11.70 -15.37 -0.13
C ARG A 28 10.84 -14.48 0.76
N GLY A 29 9.61 -14.88 1.11
CA GLY A 29 8.74 -14.08 1.97
C GLY A 29 9.38 -13.72 3.31
N ARG A 30 10.15 -14.65 3.90
CA ARG A 30 10.89 -14.43 5.16
C ARG A 30 11.96 -13.33 5.08
N ALA A 31 12.53 -13.07 3.90
CA ALA A 31 13.48 -11.98 3.74
C ALA A 31 12.80 -10.62 3.93
N LEU A 32 11.54 -10.48 3.47
CA LEU A 32 10.78 -9.25 3.69
C LEU A 32 10.40 -9.05 5.15
N ASP A 33 10.00 -10.13 5.82
CA ASP A 33 9.67 -10.11 7.25
C ASP A 33 10.91 -9.64 8.06
N ALA A 34 12.10 -10.16 7.72
CA ALA A 34 13.37 -9.80 8.35
C ALA A 34 13.70 -8.29 8.23
N VAL A 35 13.62 -7.71 7.03
CA VAL A 35 13.92 -6.27 6.82
C VAL A 35 12.88 -5.34 7.42
N SER A 36 11.72 -5.88 7.79
CA SER A 36 10.62 -5.14 8.41
C SER A 36 10.59 -5.28 9.94
N GLY A 37 11.60 -5.92 10.53
CA GLY A 37 11.81 -5.95 11.98
C GLY A 37 11.62 -7.32 12.64
N SER A 38 11.43 -8.41 11.91
CA SER A 38 11.34 -9.76 12.51
C SER A 38 12.72 -10.44 12.62
N GLY A 39 13.49 -10.11 13.66
CA GLY A 39 14.49 -10.95 14.33
C GLY A 39 15.66 -11.59 13.53
N ALA A 40 15.75 -11.39 12.22
CA ALA A 40 16.79 -11.97 11.35
C ALA A 40 17.80 -10.91 10.88
N SER A 41 18.90 -11.35 10.26
CA SER A 41 19.93 -10.47 9.71
C SER A 41 19.35 -9.58 8.62
N VAL A 42 19.11 -8.30 8.95
CA VAL A 42 18.55 -7.30 8.04
C VAL A 42 19.45 -7.15 6.81
N THR A 43 20.78 -7.14 6.98
CA THR A 43 21.74 -6.97 5.88
C THR A 43 21.68 -8.12 4.86
N GLU A 44 21.60 -9.36 5.32
CA GLU A 44 21.47 -10.53 4.43
C GLU A 44 20.14 -10.52 3.68
N ALA A 45 19.06 -10.22 4.39
CA ALA A 45 17.74 -10.11 3.80
C ALA A 45 17.65 -8.97 2.76
N GLU A 46 18.25 -7.81 3.05
CA GLU A 46 18.36 -6.71 2.08
C GLU A 46 19.20 -7.12 0.86
N THR A 47 20.27 -7.89 1.03
CA THR A 47 21.09 -8.38 -0.08
C THR A 47 20.29 -9.32 -0.98
N VAL A 48 19.51 -10.24 -0.39
CA VAL A 48 18.64 -11.16 -1.13
C VAL A 48 17.60 -10.38 -1.95
N LEU A 49 16.90 -9.43 -1.32
CA LEU A 49 15.86 -8.64 -2.00
C LEU A 49 16.45 -7.76 -3.11
N ASN A 50 17.58 -7.09 -2.86
CA ASN A 50 18.26 -6.25 -3.87
C ASN A 50 18.81 -7.04 -5.06
N SER A 51 19.16 -8.32 -4.88
CA SER A 51 19.70 -9.14 -5.96
C SER A 51 18.62 -9.65 -6.93
N ARG A 52 17.44 -10.01 -6.40
CA ARG A 52 16.40 -10.76 -7.12
C ARG A 52 15.21 -9.88 -7.49
N PHE A 53 14.87 -8.92 -6.63
CA PHE A 53 13.74 -8.00 -6.76
C PHE A 53 14.23 -6.56 -6.82
N LYS A 54 15.24 -6.32 -7.68
CA LYS A 54 16.03 -5.10 -7.70
C LYS A 54 15.19 -3.84 -7.92
N THR A 55 14.21 -3.91 -8.82
CA THR A 55 13.42 -2.72 -9.17
C THR A 55 12.23 -2.56 -8.22
N SER A 56 11.50 -3.64 -7.94
CA SER A 56 10.31 -3.60 -7.09
C SER A 56 10.64 -3.29 -5.63
N TYR A 57 11.76 -3.77 -5.11
CA TYR A 57 12.17 -3.49 -3.73
C TYR A 57 12.49 -2.00 -3.52
N GLY A 58 13.08 -1.34 -4.52
CA GLY A 58 13.34 0.10 -4.49
C GLY A 58 12.06 0.92 -4.33
N PHE A 59 11.05 0.65 -5.16
CA PHE A 59 9.75 1.32 -5.04
C PHE A 59 9.03 1.00 -3.72
N PHE A 60 9.09 -0.26 -3.28
CA PHE A 60 8.54 -0.65 -1.99
C PHE A 60 9.15 0.16 -0.83
N LYS A 61 10.48 0.30 -0.79
CA LYS A 61 11.17 1.11 0.22
C LYS A 61 10.85 2.59 0.10
N GLN A 62 10.68 3.11 -1.11
CA GLN A 62 10.24 4.48 -1.33
C GLN A 62 8.85 4.71 -0.73
N ILE A 63 7.90 3.79 -0.94
CA ILE A 63 6.57 3.85 -0.32
C ILE A 63 6.70 3.82 1.20
N GLN A 64 7.37 2.80 1.77
CA GLN A 64 7.47 2.64 3.22
C GLN A 64 8.12 3.83 3.94
N ARG A 65 9.10 4.48 3.30
CA ARG A 65 9.85 5.61 3.87
C ARG A 65 9.20 6.97 3.58
N HIS A 66 8.10 7.00 2.83
CA HIS A 66 7.46 8.25 2.47
C HIS A 66 6.93 8.96 3.73
N GLU A 67 7.21 10.26 3.87
CA GLU A 67 6.81 11.03 5.06
C GLU A 67 5.29 10.96 5.32
N LYS A 68 4.50 11.01 4.24
CA LYS A 68 3.03 10.92 4.31
C LYS A 68 2.51 9.56 4.79
N ILE A 69 3.28 8.47 4.62
CA ILE A 69 2.94 7.17 5.22
C ILE A 69 3.12 7.23 6.74
N ALA A 70 4.18 7.86 7.23
CA ALA A 70 4.35 8.09 8.67
C ALA A 70 3.24 9.01 9.23
N GLU A 71 2.84 10.04 8.49
CA GLU A 71 1.70 10.90 8.85
C GLU A 71 0.38 10.12 8.89
N ILE A 72 0.12 9.19 7.96
CA ILE A 72 -1.06 8.30 8.01
C ILE A 72 -1.08 7.49 9.31
N HIS A 73 0.05 6.89 9.71
CA HIS A 73 0.12 6.08 10.92
C HIS A 73 -0.04 6.89 12.21
N THR A 74 0.30 8.17 12.19
CA THR A 74 0.21 9.07 13.36
C THR A 74 -1.07 9.89 13.39
N THR A 75 -1.85 9.90 12.30
CA THR A 75 -3.15 10.56 12.23
C THR A 75 -4.23 9.55 12.67
N GLN A 76 -4.58 9.59 13.94
CA GLN A 76 -5.54 8.69 14.57
C GLN A 76 -6.63 9.47 15.29
N ASP A 77 -7.82 8.90 15.41
CA ASP A 77 -8.86 9.38 16.32
C ASP A 77 -8.67 8.63 17.64
N ASP A 78 -8.51 9.35 18.75
CA ASP A 78 -8.23 8.75 20.07
C ASP A 78 -9.39 7.91 20.61
N ARG A 79 -10.56 7.97 19.96
CA ARG A 79 -11.67 7.09 20.32
C ARG A 79 -11.30 5.62 20.15
N PRO A 80 -11.77 4.75 21.06
CA PRO A 80 -11.43 3.33 21.02
C PRO A 80 -11.80 2.69 19.69
N VAL A 81 -10.90 1.82 19.20
CA VAL A 81 -11.20 0.96 18.05
C VAL A 81 -12.43 0.09 18.34
N ILE A 82 -13.45 0.24 17.49
CA ILE A 82 -14.59 -0.67 17.48
C ILE A 82 -14.25 -1.80 16.50
N ALA A 83 -13.94 -2.98 17.05
CA ALA A 83 -13.68 -4.14 16.22
C ALA A 83 -14.88 -4.42 15.30
N ASN A 84 -14.60 -4.69 14.02
CA ASN A 84 -15.61 -5.04 13.01
C ASN A 84 -16.65 -3.94 12.73
N ASP A 85 -16.29 -2.67 12.92
CA ASP A 85 -17.06 -1.56 12.38
C ASP A 85 -17.15 -1.64 10.83
N GLY A 86 -18.08 -0.87 10.27
CA GLY A 86 -18.34 -0.89 8.82
C GLY A 86 -17.09 -0.55 8.01
N ASN A 87 -16.35 0.48 8.41
CA ASN A 87 -15.16 0.93 7.69
C ASN A 87 -14.05 -0.13 7.68
N SER A 88 -13.74 -0.75 8.83
CA SER A 88 -12.72 -1.79 8.93
C SER A 88 -13.07 -3.01 8.08
N LYS A 89 -14.36 -3.39 8.01
CA LYS A 89 -14.83 -4.48 7.15
C LYS A 89 -14.67 -4.13 5.68
N ASP A 90 -15.10 -2.94 5.28
CA ASP A 90 -15.04 -2.50 3.89
C ASP A 90 -13.59 -2.41 3.40
N PHE A 91 -12.70 -1.86 4.24
CA PHE A 91 -11.26 -1.82 3.95
C PHE A 91 -10.65 -3.23 3.91
N GLY A 92 -11.01 -4.10 4.85
CA GLY A 92 -10.55 -5.50 4.86
C GLY A 92 -10.94 -6.27 3.59
N ASN A 93 -12.19 -6.11 3.14
CA ASN A 93 -12.69 -6.70 1.90
C ASN A 93 -11.98 -6.13 0.68
N ALA A 94 -11.84 -4.80 0.59
CA ALA A 94 -11.12 -4.16 -0.51
C ALA A 94 -9.64 -4.57 -0.55
N SER A 95 -9.01 -4.74 0.62
CA SER A 95 -7.63 -5.21 0.75
C SER A 95 -7.48 -6.64 0.21
N ALA A 96 -8.41 -7.53 0.55
CA ALA A 96 -8.41 -8.90 0.05
C ALA A 96 -8.60 -8.94 -1.48
N ASN A 97 -9.52 -8.13 -2.00
CA ASN A 97 -9.77 -8.03 -3.45
C ASN A 97 -8.55 -7.49 -4.19
N PHE A 98 -7.90 -6.45 -3.67
CA PHE A 98 -6.67 -5.91 -4.26
C PHE A 98 -5.53 -6.95 -4.23
N ALA A 99 -5.35 -7.66 -3.11
CA ALA A 99 -4.35 -8.71 -3.02
C ALA A 99 -4.59 -9.84 -4.05
N ALA A 100 -5.83 -10.32 -4.17
CA ALA A 100 -6.19 -11.34 -5.15
C ALA A 100 -5.94 -10.86 -6.60
N ALA A 101 -6.33 -9.62 -6.91
CA ALA A 101 -6.11 -9.02 -8.22
C ALA A 101 -4.62 -8.90 -8.54
N VAL A 102 -3.80 -8.42 -7.60
CA VAL A 102 -2.34 -8.33 -7.80
C VAL A 102 -1.71 -9.71 -7.97
N MET A 103 -2.08 -10.71 -7.17
CA MET A 103 -1.51 -12.06 -7.31
C MET A 103 -1.87 -12.68 -8.65
N LYS A 104 -3.13 -12.59 -9.07
CA LYS A 104 -3.59 -13.06 -10.39
C LYS A 104 -2.83 -12.33 -11.50
N TRP A 105 -2.77 -11.00 -11.42
CA TRP A 105 -2.06 -10.16 -12.38
C TRP A 105 -0.56 -10.47 -12.42
N ALA A 106 0.12 -10.64 -11.29
CA ALA A 106 1.56 -10.83 -11.25
C ALA A 106 2.03 -12.19 -11.78
N THR A 107 1.15 -13.20 -11.77
CA THR A 107 1.53 -14.60 -12.06
C THR A 107 0.91 -15.18 -13.33
N THR A 108 -0.07 -14.49 -13.93
CA THR A 108 -0.77 -14.96 -15.12
C THR A 108 -0.73 -13.92 -16.25
N ASP A 109 -1.11 -14.34 -17.46
CA ASP A 109 -1.29 -13.48 -18.62
C ASP A 109 -2.63 -12.71 -18.59
N ALA A 110 -3.42 -12.84 -17.52
CA ALA A 110 -4.74 -12.25 -17.38
C ALA A 110 -4.74 -10.75 -17.70
N ALA A 111 -5.82 -10.30 -18.35
CA ALA A 111 -6.02 -8.94 -18.81
C ALA A 111 -6.43 -7.95 -17.71
N ASP A 112 -6.80 -8.44 -16.53
CA ASP A 112 -7.37 -7.62 -15.45
C ASP A 112 -6.32 -6.67 -14.85
N ASP A 113 -6.58 -5.36 -14.90
CA ASP A 113 -5.74 -4.32 -14.31
C ASP A 113 -5.99 -4.23 -12.78
N PRO A 114 -5.00 -4.52 -11.92
CA PRO A 114 -5.14 -4.44 -10.46
C PRO A 114 -5.38 -3.01 -9.95
N MET A 115 -5.16 -1.98 -10.77
CA MET A 115 -5.40 -0.59 -10.37
C MET A 115 -6.86 -0.28 -10.12
N GLU A 116 -7.81 -1.05 -10.69
CA GLU A 116 -9.22 -0.87 -10.36
C GLU A 116 -9.52 -1.28 -8.92
N SER A 117 -9.03 -2.44 -8.50
CA SER A 117 -9.11 -2.87 -7.09
C SER A 117 -8.31 -1.97 -6.14
N TRP A 118 -7.21 -1.34 -6.60
CA TRP A 118 -6.52 -0.31 -5.82
C TRP A 118 -7.39 0.92 -5.58
N ARG A 119 -8.11 1.42 -6.60
CA ARG A 119 -9.02 2.57 -6.43
C ARG A 119 -10.12 2.27 -5.41
N GLN A 120 -10.66 1.05 -5.45
CA GLN A 120 -11.65 0.60 -4.46
C GLN A 120 -11.05 0.57 -3.05
N LEU A 121 -9.82 0.08 -2.90
CA LEU A 121 -9.08 0.12 -1.63
C LEU A 121 -8.85 1.55 -1.13
N VAL A 122 -8.44 2.47 -2.00
CA VAL A 122 -8.27 3.89 -1.67
C VAL A 122 -9.57 4.51 -1.17
N ASN A 123 -10.69 4.22 -1.84
CA ASN A 123 -12.00 4.73 -1.44
C ASN A 123 -12.45 4.17 -0.08
N ALA A 124 -12.19 2.89 0.19
CA ALA A 124 -12.50 2.26 1.48
C ALA A 124 -11.54 2.70 2.61
N GLY A 125 -10.33 3.15 2.27
CA GLY A 125 -9.27 3.44 3.24
C GLY A 125 -9.40 4.75 4.00
N SER A 126 -10.47 5.50 3.79
CA SER A 126 -10.75 6.78 4.44
C SER A 126 -11.99 6.67 5.34
N ASP A 127 -11.82 6.81 6.65
CA ASP A 127 -12.95 6.89 7.58
C ASP A 127 -13.34 8.36 7.80
N LEU A 128 -14.44 8.78 7.17
CA LEU A 128 -14.94 10.15 7.27
C LEU A 128 -15.40 10.52 8.69
N ALA A 129 -15.92 9.57 9.45
CA ALA A 129 -16.37 9.83 10.82
C ALA A 129 -15.17 10.00 11.76
N ALA A 130 -14.13 9.17 11.61
CA ALA A 130 -12.87 9.34 12.32
C ALA A 130 -12.14 10.63 11.91
N GLN A 131 -12.18 11.01 10.62
CA GLN A 131 -11.64 12.29 10.14
C GLN A 131 -12.30 13.48 10.82
N GLU A 132 -13.63 13.56 10.80
CA GLU A 132 -14.33 14.68 11.44
C GLU A 132 -14.11 14.72 12.96
N SER A 133 -13.95 13.54 13.59
CA SER A 133 -13.62 13.45 15.02
C SER A 133 -12.22 13.96 15.32
N TYR A 134 -11.22 13.51 14.56
CA TYR A 134 -9.83 13.99 14.63
C TYR A 134 -9.74 15.50 14.37
N VAL A 135 -10.45 16.01 13.36
CA VAL A 135 -10.44 17.45 13.04
C VAL A 135 -10.96 18.28 14.22
N LYS A 136 -12.07 17.89 14.82
CA LYS A 136 -12.67 18.61 15.95
C LYS A 136 -11.88 18.47 17.24
N GLN A 137 -11.44 17.25 17.57
CA GLN A 137 -10.95 16.90 18.91
C GLN A 137 -9.43 16.77 18.99
N GLY A 138 -8.75 16.64 17.85
CA GLY A 138 -7.34 16.31 17.80
C GLY A 138 -7.07 14.85 18.19
N SER A 139 -5.82 14.59 18.52
CA SER A 139 -5.29 13.31 18.98
C SER A 139 -4.15 13.58 19.96
N SER A 140 -3.96 12.66 20.89
CA SER A 140 -2.82 12.59 21.79
C SER A 140 -1.52 12.18 21.09
N SER A 141 -1.59 11.79 19.80
CA SER A 141 -0.42 11.43 19.01
C SER A 141 0.55 12.61 18.85
N PRO A 142 1.86 12.42 19.08
CA PRO A 142 2.87 13.45 18.85
C PRO A 142 2.81 14.02 17.42
N GLY A 143 2.96 15.34 17.30
CA GLY A 143 2.89 16.02 16.01
C GLY A 143 1.47 16.28 15.49
N THR A 144 0.43 16.05 16.29
CA THR A 144 -0.93 16.50 15.98
C THR A 144 -1.01 18.04 15.92
N PRO A 145 -1.57 18.64 14.86
CA PRO A 145 -1.69 20.08 14.74
C PRO A 145 -2.60 20.70 15.82
N GLY A 146 -2.20 21.87 16.33
CA GLY A 146 -2.87 22.54 17.44
C GLY A 146 -4.22 23.19 17.12
N SER A 147 -4.60 23.34 15.84
CA SER A 147 -5.86 23.96 15.43
C SER A 147 -6.68 23.08 14.50
N GLU A 148 -8.01 23.28 14.51
CA GLU A 148 -8.95 22.57 13.64
C GLU A 148 -8.60 22.77 12.16
N THR A 149 -8.30 24.01 11.75
CA THR A 149 -7.91 24.35 10.38
C THR A 149 -6.70 23.54 9.91
N LEU A 150 -5.66 23.42 10.75
CA LEU A 150 -4.45 22.67 10.41
C LEU A 150 -4.69 21.16 10.38
N ARG A 151 -5.56 20.65 11.26
CA ARG A 151 -5.97 19.23 11.24
C ARG A 151 -6.77 18.89 9.99
N ARG A 152 -7.72 19.75 9.61
CA ARG A 152 -8.50 19.59 8.36
C ARG A 152 -7.59 19.63 7.14
N LYS A 153 -6.64 20.58 7.11
CA LYS A 153 -5.62 20.63 6.06
C LYS A 153 -4.82 19.32 5.97
N ARG A 154 -4.36 18.75 7.10
CA ARG A 154 -3.67 17.46 7.10
C ARG A 154 -4.53 16.35 6.47
N CYS A 155 -5.81 16.24 6.81
CA CYS A 155 -6.70 15.23 6.21
C CYS A 155 -6.82 15.39 4.69
N VAL A 156 -6.90 16.64 4.20
CA VAL A 156 -6.92 16.94 2.75
C VAL A 156 -5.59 16.54 2.11
N ASP A 157 -4.47 17.02 2.65
CA ASP A 157 -3.12 16.75 2.12
C ASP A 157 -2.84 15.22 2.07
N LEU A 158 -3.27 14.46 3.09
CA LEU A 158 -3.16 12.99 3.12
C LEU A 158 -4.06 12.32 2.08
N SER A 159 -5.29 12.79 1.90
CA SER A 159 -6.21 12.27 0.88
C SER A 159 -5.68 12.49 -0.54
N GLU A 160 -5.13 13.66 -0.80
CA GLU A 160 -4.48 14.01 -2.07
C GLU A 160 -3.24 13.15 -2.33
N PHE A 161 -2.41 12.94 -1.30
CA PHE A 161 -1.26 12.04 -1.38
C PHE A 161 -1.68 10.61 -1.76
N VAL A 162 -2.67 10.04 -1.06
CA VAL A 162 -3.14 8.65 -1.31
C VAL A 162 -3.67 8.50 -2.74
N LYS A 163 -4.54 9.42 -3.17
CA LYS A 163 -5.17 9.39 -4.50
C LYS A 163 -4.20 9.74 -5.62
N GLY A 164 -3.20 10.57 -5.35
CA GLY A 164 -2.22 11.05 -6.32
C GLY A 164 -0.91 10.26 -6.26
N GLU A 165 0.02 10.72 -5.45
CA GLU A 165 1.39 10.23 -5.42
C GLU A 165 1.51 8.76 -5.03
N LEU A 166 0.84 8.32 -3.96
CA LEU A 166 0.89 6.92 -3.54
C LEU A 166 0.35 6.00 -4.63
N THR A 167 -0.73 6.40 -5.31
CA THR A 167 -1.30 5.65 -6.44
C THR A 167 -0.29 5.51 -7.58
N LYS A 168 0.49 6.56 -7.89
CA LYS A 168 1.58 6.51 -8.88
C LYS A 168 2.71 5.57 -8.43
N LEU A 169 3.10 5.63 -7.15
CA LEU A 169 4.14 4.76 -6.60
C LEU A 169 3.71 3.29 -6.62
N VAL A 170 2.47 2.98 -6.25
CA VAL A 170 1.90 1.63 -6.30
C VAL A 170 1.88 1.11 -7.73
N ARG A 171 1.46 1.93 -8.69
CA ARG A 171 1.51 1.57 -10.12
C ARG A 171 2.93 1.19 -10.57
N ASN A 172 3.91 2.03 -10.25
CA ASN A 172 5.31 1.79 -10.61
C ASN A 172 5.86 0.54 -9.91
N TRP A 173 5.51 0.34 -8.65
CA TRP A 173 5.84 -0.86 -7.89
C TRP A 173 5.27 -2.12 -8.54
N LEU A 174 4.01 -2.11 -8.97
CA LEU A 174 3.37 -3.22 -9.68
C LEU A 174 4.12 -3.54 -10.99
N LEU A 175 4.40 -2.53 -11.83
CA LEU A 175 5.19 -2.73 -13.06
C LEU A 175 6.56 -3.36 -12.75
N ALA A 176 7.22 -2.88 -11.71
CA ALA A 176 8.50 -3.40 -11.29
C ALA A 176 8.42 -4.85 -10.80
N ILE A 177 7.34 -5.25 -10.11
CA ILE A 177 7.12 -6.65 -9.70
C ILE A 177 7.13 -7.58 -10.91
N ARG A 178 6.33 -7.28 -11.93
CA ARG A 178 6.23 -8.15 -13.11
C ARG A 178 7.58 -8.26 -13.82
N LEU A 179 8.32 -7.15 -13.94
CA LEU A 179 9.67 -7.14 -14.50
C LEU A 179 10.63 -8.05 -13.72
N ASP A 180 10.65 -7.92 -12.39
CA ASP A 180 11.51 -8.74 -11.53
C ASP A 180 11.13 -10.23 -11.58
N LEU A 181 9.83 -10.56 -11.54
CA LEU A 181 9.34 -11.95 -11.66
C LEU A 181 9.75 -12.59 -12.99
N LYS A 182 9.69 -11.84 -14.08
CA LYS A 182 10.14 -12.31 -15.40
C LYS A 182 11.65 -12.52 -15.45
N ASN A 183 12.43 -11.57 -14.94
CA ASN A 183 13.90 -11.65 -14.91
C ASN A 183 14.39 -12.81 -14.02
N ALA A 184 13.69 -13.06 -12.91
CA ALA A 184 13.93 -14.19 -12.02
C ALA A 184 13.45 -15.53 -12.60
N LYS A 185 12.82 -15.54 -13.79
CA LYS A 185 12.24 -16.72 -14.46
C LYS A 185 11.19 -17.44 -13.61
N ILE A 186 10.47 -16.70 -12.76
CA ILE A 186 9.35 -17.22 -11.95
C ILE A 186 8.09 -17.34 -12.81
N VAL A 187 7.94 -16.45 -13.80
CA VAL A 187 6.85 -16.45 -14.78
C VAL A 187 7.37 -16.67 -16.21
N SER A 188 6.61 -17.39 -17.03
CA SER A 188 7.02 -17.80 -18.38
C SER A 188 6.51 -16.87 -19.50
N TYR A 189 5.42 -16.13 -19.30
CA TYR A 189 4.80 -15.29 -20.34
C TYR A 189 5.62 -14.04 -20.71
N ASP A 190 5.39 -13.47 -21.90
CA ASP A 190 6.00 -12.18 -22.30
C ASP A 190 5.21 -11.01 -21.71
N LEU A 191 5.89 -10.20 -20.90
CA LEU A 191 5.30 -9.01 -20.29
C LEU A 191 4.85 -7.99 -21.33
N ARG A 192 5.59 -7.84 -22.44
CA ARG A 192 5.31 -6.84 -23.49
C ARG A 192 4.04 -7.16 -24.26
N ASP A 193 3.66 -8.43 -24.31
CA ASP A 193 2.47 -8.89 -25.02
C ASP A 193 1.26 -9.03 -24.11
N SER A 194 1.44 -8.98 -22.79
CA SER A 194 0.32 -9.00 -21.84
C SER A 194 -0.57 -7.76 -22.01
N ALA A 195 -1.86 -8.00 -22.30
CA ALA A 195 -2.88 -6.96 -22.38
C ALA A 195 -2.97 -6.15 -21.07
N ALA A 196 -2.80 -6.80 -19.92
CA ALA A 196 -2.79 -6.11 -18.62
C ALA A 196 -1.55 -5.25 -18.39
N TRP A 197 -0.39 -5.62 -18.92
CA TRP A 197 0.79 -4.76 -18.86
C TRP A 197 0.57 -3.48 -19.68
N LYS A 198 -0.02 -3.61 -20.87
CA LYS A 198 -0.41 -2.47 -21.72
C LYS A 198 -1.50 -1.63 -21.05
N GLY A 199 -2.52 -2.24 -20.45
CA GLY A 199 -3.57 -1.53 -19.70
C GLY A 199 -3.00 -0.71 -18.55
N LEU A 200 -2.09 -1.30 -17.76
CA LEU A 200 -1.47 -0.63 -16.63
C LEU A 200 -0.48 0.46 -17.05
N LEU A 201 0.14 0.39 -18.24
CA LEU A 201 0.89 1.51 -18.83
C LEU A 201 -0.02 2.62 -19.39
N ASN A 202 -1.15 2.23 -19.99
CA ASN A 202 -2.05 3.13 -20.71
C ASN A 202 -3.06 3.86 -19.82
N ALA A 203 -3.34 3.38 -18.60
CA ALA A 203 -4.22 4.08 -17.66
C ALA A 203 -3.61 5.40 -17.10
N ASN A 204 -2.77 6.08 -17.89
CA ASN A 204 -2.36 7.48 -17.71
C ASN A 204 -3.41 8.49 -18.23
N VAL A 205 -4.63 8.05 -18.55
CA VAL A 205 -5.72 8.95 -18.94
C VAL A 205 -6.68 9.17 -17.77
N PHE A 206 -6.20 9.81 -16.71
CA PHE A 206 -7.05 10.61 -15.81
C PHE A 206 -6.20 11.74 -15.23
N SER A 207 -5.86 12.69 -16.10
CA SER A 207 -5.98 14.10 -15.75
C SER A 207 -7.46 14.45 -15.71
N GLN A 208 -7.99 14.69 -14.50
CA GLN A 208 -8.98 15.72 -14.18
C GLN A 208 -9.21 15.69 -12.66
#